data_AF-A0A438DZJ0-F1
#
_entry.id   AF-A0A438DZJ0-F1
#
_cell.length_a   1.000
_cell.length_b   1.000
_cell.length_c   1.000
_cell.angle_alpha   90.00
_cell.angle_beta   90.00
_cell.angle_gamma   90.00
#
_symmetry.space_group_name_H-M   'P 1'
#
loop_
_entity.id
_entity.type
_entity.pdbx_description
1 polymer ?
#
loop_
_entity_poly.entity_id
_entity_poly.type
_entity_poly.pdbx_seq_one_letter_code
_entity_poly.pdbx_strand_id
1 'polypeptide(L)'
;MTLHNLDLALRVDEPSRPTDVSSVNERSFYEKWEHSNKSCLMVMKYTMDKSIKECVPKTERAKDFLEYVGVRDHIIKLKHYFNKANEMKVELSEEFLKWLILESLPASFDAMKLTYNASKKEWTLEELTSIVVQHEVSLKKNETHSIAFVTDHGSNMKKKPPHKNSGGSKQFKRRGNSSQ
;
A
#
# COMPACT_ATOMS: atom_id res chain seq x y z
N MET A 1 21.88 -16.36 -1.46
CA MET A 1 20.68 -15.76 -0.84
C MET A 1 20.67 -16.19 0.63
N THR A 2 20.92 -15.29 1.58
CA THR A 2 20.98 -15.63 3.00
C THR A 2 19.56 -15.76 3.56
N LEU A 3 19.29 -16.87 4.26
CA LEU A 3 17.99 -17.27 4.84
C LEU A 3 17.30 -16.17 5.69
N HIS A 4 18.05 -15.16 6.14
CA HIS A 4 17.63 -14.17 7.13
C HIS A 4 16.74 -13.04 6.60
N ASN A 5 16.46 -12.97 5.29
CA ASN A 5 15.67 -11.88 4.69
C ASN A 5 14.37 -12.36 4.02
N LEU A 6 13.91 -13.58 4.30
CA LEU A 6 12.68 -14.12 3.70
C LEU A 6 11.43 -13.34 4.10
N ASP A 7 11.40 -12.80 5.32
CA ASP A 7 10.27 -12.07 5.93
C ASP A 7 10.46 -10.54 5.92
N LEU A 8 11.50 -10.03 5.25
CA LEU A 8 11.82 -8.60 5.20
C LEU A 8 10.61 -7.74 4.80
N ALA A 9 9.82 -8.19 3.84
CA ALA A 9 8.62 -7.51 3.36
C ALA A 9 7.46 -7.47 4.36
N LEU A 10 7.49 -8.31 5.40
CA LEU A 10 6.50 -8.28 6.49
C LEU A 10 6.93 -7.31 7.61
N ARG A 11 8.23 -7.08 7.77
CA ARG A 11 8.79 -6.24 8.84
C ARG A 11 9.01 -4.78 8.44
N VAL A 12 9.27 -4.52 7.16
CA VAL A 12 9.61 -3.17 6.67
C VAL A 12 8.56 -2.72 5.67
N ASP A 13 8.11 -1.48 5.83
CA ASP A 13 7.17 -0.87 4.89
C ASP A 13 7.77 -0.76 3.49
N GLU A 14 6.89 -0.59 2.50
CA GLU A 14 7.30 -0.63 1.10
C GLU A 14 8.30 0.50 0.79
N PRO A 15 9.52 0.17 0.35
CA PRO A 15 10.49 1.17 -0.07
C PRO A 15 10.03 1.84 -1.35
N SER A 16 10.40 3.11 -1.52
CA SER A 16 10.12 3.84 -2.76
C SER A 16 10.70 3.10 -3.97
N ARG A 17 9.89 3.00 -5.04
CA ARG A 17 10.33 2.34 -6.27
C ARG A 17 11.60 3.03 -6.80
N PRO A 18 12.65 2.26 -7.14
CA PRO A 18 13.89 2.83 -7.65
C PRO A 18 13.68 3.59 -8.95
N THR A 19 14.46 4.64 -9.13
CA THR A 19 14.51 5.46 -10.36
C THR A 19 15.89 5.39 -10.99
N ASP A 20 16.05 5.99 -12.17
CA ASP A 20 17.33 6.04 -12.88
C ASP A 20 18.45 6.75 -12.08
N VAL A 21 18.08 7.58 -11.10
CA VAL A 21 19.02 8.29 -10.21
C VAL A 21 19.26 7.59 -8.87
N SER A 22 18.54 6.51 -8.55
CA SER A 22 18.70 5.79 -7.29
C SER A 22 20.09 5.15 -7.18
N SER A 23 20.64 5.18 -5.97
CA SER A 23 21.92 4.57 -5.64
C SER A 23 21.89 3.05 -5.78
N VAL A 24 23.08 2.43 -5.94
CA VAL A 24 23.24 0.97 -5.99
C VAL A 24 22.66 0.29 -4.74
N ASN A 25 22.81 0.93 -3.58
CA ASN A 25 22.33 0.39 -2.31
C ASN A 25 20.80 0.42 -2.21
N GLU A 26 20.15 1.51 -2.65
CA GLU A 26 18.69 1.62 -2.68
C GLU A 26 18.07 0.59 -3.63
N ARG A 27 18.66 0.41 -4.82
CA ARG A 27 18.23 -0.62 -5.79
C ARG A 27 18.37 -2.01 -5.20
N SER A 28 19.52 -2.33 -4.60
CA SER A 28 19.75 -3.64 -3.97
C SER A 28 18.82 -3.89 -2.80
N PHE A 29 18.48 -2.87 -2.01
CA PHE A 29 17.53 -2.98 -0.91
C PHE A 29 16.11 -3.28 -1.45
N TYR A 30 15.65 -2.52 -2.43
CA TYR A 30 14.35 -2.74 -3.07
C TYR A 30 14.26 -4.15 -3.65
N GLU A 31 15.26 -4.63 -4.38
CA GLU A 31 15.27 -5.98 -4.95
C GLU A 31 15.15 -7.08 -3.89
N LYS A 32 15.84 -6.92 -2.74
CA LYS A 32 15.74 -7.86 -1.61
C LYS A 32 14.35 -7.83 -0.99
N TRP A 33 13.78 -6.65 -0.79
CA TRP A 33 12.43 -6.48 -0.28
C TRP A 33 11.39 -7.09 -1.23
N GLU A 34 11.50 -6.81 -2.54
CA GLU A 34 10.63 -7.32 -3.60
C GLU A 34 10.69 -8.84 -3.68
N HIS A 35 11.90 -9.41 -3.58
CA HIS A 35 12.09 -10.85 -3.55
C HIS A 35 11.44 -11.48 -2.31
N SER A 36 11.65 -10.89 -1.13
CA SER A 36 11.01 -11.32 0.12
C SER A 36 9.47 -11.26 0.02
N ASN A 37 8.94 -10.18 -0.55
CA ASN A 37 7.52 -9.96 -0.75
C ASN A 37 6.90 -11.07 -1.63
N LYS A 38 7.52 -11.38 -2.76
CA LYS A 38 7.08 -12.47 -3.66
C LYS A 38 7.14 -13.84 -2.99
N SER A 39 8.22 -14.12 -2.26
CA SER A 39 8.40 -15.38 -1.54
C SER A 39 7.34 -15.58 -0.45
N CYS A 40 7.07 -14.54 0.36
CA CYS A 40 6.00 -14.57 1.36
C CYS A 40 4.62 -14.81 0.72
N LEU A 41 4.29 -14.07 -0.34
CA LEU A 41 3.03 -14.27 -1.06
C LEU A 41 2.90 -15.68 -1.63
N MET A 42 3.96 -16.24 -2.20
CA MET A 42 3.96 -17.59 -2.75
C MET A 42 3.69 -18.62 -1.67
N VAL A 43 4.39 -18.55 -0.54
CA VAL A 43 4.21 -19.46 0.60
C VAL A 43 2.77 -19.37 1.12
N MET A 44 2.29 -18.17 1.43
CA MET A 44 0.94 -17.97 1.97
C MET A 44 -0.15 -18.48 1.00
N LYS A 45 -0.05 -18.16 -0.30
CA LYS A 45 -1.01 -18.62 -1.34
C LYS A 45 -0.94 -20.12 -1.63
N TYR A 46 0.18 -20.77 -1.31
CA TYR A 46 0.37 -22.21 -1.50
C TYR A 46 -0.18 -23.01 -0.31
N THR A 47 -0.02 -22.49 0.91
CA THR A 47 -0.51 -23.16 2.13
C THR A 47 -1.99 -22.95 2.41
N MET A 48 -2.67 -22.09 1.65
CA MET A 48 -4.10 -21.83 1.81
C MET A 48 -4.97 -22.84 1.11
N ASP A 49 -6.11 -23.16 1.75
CA ASP A 49 -7.15 -23.99 1.14
C ASP A 49 -7.68 -23.34 -0.15
N LYS A 50 -7.98 -24.18 -1.15
CA LYS A 50 -8.41 -23.74 -2.48
C LYS A 50 -9.68 -22.89 -2.43
N SER A 51 -10.63 -23.23 -1.56
CA SER A 51 -11.88 -22.47 -1.38
C SER A 51 -11.63 -21.07 -0.84
N ILE A 52 -10.57 -20.89 -0.05
CA ILE A 52 -10.17 -19.58 0.47
C ILE A 52 -9.45 -18.80 -0.64
N LYS A 53 -8.56 -19.46 -1.38
CA LYS A 53 -7.75 -18.88 -2.46
C LYS A 53 -8.59 -18.25 -3.58
N GLU A 54 -9.71 -18.87 -3.95
CA GLU A 54 -10.61 -18.35 -5.00
C GLU A 54 -11.39 -17.10 -4.56
N CYS A 55 -11.55 -16.90 -3.25
CA CYS A 55 -12.21 -15.72 -2.69
C CYS A 55 -11.24 -14.57 -2.35
N VAL A 56 -9.93 -14.77 -2.49
CA VAL A 56 -8.92 -13.78 -2.11
C VAL A 56 -8.58 -12.89 -3.31
N PRO A 57 -8.63 -11.54 -3.18
CA PRO A 57 -8.25 -10.64 -4.25
C PRO A 57 -6.78 -10.80 -4.63
N LYS A 58 -6.42 -10.42 -5.87
CA LYS A 58 -5.02 -10.33 -6.29
C LYS A 58 -4.33 -9.24 -5.47
N THR A 59 -3.49 -9.63 -4.53
CA THR A 59 -2.59 -8.72 -3.82
C THR A 59 -1.17 -8.87 -4.36
N GLU A 60 -0.49 -7.73 -4.46
CA GLU A 60 0.93 -7.65 -4.80
C GLU A 60 1.82 -7.53 -3.57
N ARG A 61 1.26 -7.22 -2.39
CA ARG A 61 1.98 -7.09 -1.11
C ARG A 61 1.64 -8.22 -0.15
N ALA A 62 2.67 -8.82 0.45
CA ALA A 62 2.57 -9.92 1.40
C ALA A 62 1.95 -9.49 2.74
N LYS A 63 2.34 -8.31 3.24
CA LYS A 63 1.83 -7.74 4.49
C LYS A 63 0.31 -7.57 4.43
N ASP A 64 -0.18 -6.95 3.36
CA ASP A 64 -1.61 -6.71 3.18
C ASP A 64 -2.40 -8.00 2.87
N PHE A 65 -1.74 -9.03 2.36
CA PHE A 65 -2.35 -10.35 2.19
C PHE A 65 -2.50 -11.08 3.52
N LEU A 66 -1.48 -10.97 4.38
CA LEU A 66 -1.50 -11.56 5.72
C LEU A 66 -2.57 -10.89 6.59
N GLU A 67 -2.68 -9.56 6.54
CA GLU A 67 -3.73 -8.82 7.24
C GLU A 67 -5.13 -9.26 6.75
N TYR A 68 -5.30 -9.43 5.43
CA TYR A 68 -6.54 -9.93 4.83
C TYR A 68 -6.99 -11.27 5.38
N VAL A 69 -6.08 -12.24 5.35
CA VAL A 69 -6.36 -13.58 5.87
C VAL A 69 -6.63 -13.50 7.39
N GLY A 70 -5.93 -12.63 8.11
CA GLY A 70 -6.11 -12.40 9.54
C GLY A 70 -7.51 -11.90 9.92
N VAL A 71 -8.02 -10.87 9.25
CA VAL A 71 -9.36 -10.31 9.53
C VAL A 71 -10.45 -11.33 9.23
N ARG A 72 -10.37 -12.01 8.07
CA ARG A 72 -11.36 -13.03 7.70
C ARG A 72 -11.38 -14.20 8.69
N ASP A 73 -10.21 -14.74 9.03
CA ASP A 73 -10.08 -15.84 10.00
C ASP A 73 -10.58 -15.43 11.38
N HIS A 74 -10.35 -14.18 11.77
CA HIS A 74 -10.85 -13.63 13.03
C HIS A 74 -12.38 -13.59 13.08
N ILE A 75 -13.04 -13.10 12.02
CA ILE A 75 -14.50 -13.06 11.92
C ILE A 75 -15.09 -14.48 11.98
N ILE A 76 -14.48 -15.46 11.31
CA ILE A 76 -14.92 -16.86 11.36
C ILE A 76 -14.84 -17.40 12.80
N LYS A 77 -13.74 -17.12 13.52
CA LYS A 77 -13.59 -17.52 14.92
C LYS A 77 -14.61 -16.84 15.84
N LEU A 78 -14.86 -15.54 15.67
CA LEU A 78 -15.88 -14.83 16.44
C LEU A 78 -17.28 -15.43 16.23
N LYS A 79 -17.66 -15.72 14.98
CA LYS A 79 -18.92 -16.41 14.68
C LYS A 79 -19.00 -17.79 15.32
N HIS A 80 -17.91 -18.55 15.29
CA HIS A 80 -17.84 -19.86 15.94
C HIS A 80 -18.05 -19.76 17.46
N TYR A 81 -17.36 -18.84 18.13
CA TYR A 81 -17.52 -18.64 19.58
C TYR A 81 -18.90 -18.14 19.96
N PHE A 82 -19.47 -17.22 19.19
CA PHE A 82 -20.83 -16.73 19.38
C PHE A 82 -21.85 -17.88 19.31
N ASN A 83 -21.78 -18.70 18.26
CA ASN A 83 -22.68 -19.84 18.10
C ASN A 83 -22.54 -20.83 19.27
N LYS A 84 -21.30 -21.13 19.68
CA LYS A 84 -21.02 -22.00 20.81
C LYS A 84 -21.55 -21.43 22.14
N ALA A 85 -21.45 -20.12 22.35
CA ALA A 85 -22.01 -19.47 23.54
C ALA A 85 -23.55 -19.59 23.56
N ASN A 86 -24.21 -19.49 22.40
CA ASN A 86 -25.65 -19.67 22.29
C ASN A 86 -26.08 -21.14 22.46
N GLU A 87 -25.28 -22.11 22.00
CA GLU A 87 -25.47 -23.53 22.33
C GLU A 87 -25.40 -23.77 23.85
N MET A 88 -24.55 -23.01 24.55
CA MET A 88 -24.45 -23.00 26.02
C MET A 88 -25.52 -22.14 26.70
N LYS A 89 -26.58 -21.73 25.98
CA LYS A 89 -27.72 -20.93 26.48
C LYS A 89 -27.37 -19.55 27.03
N VAL A 90 -26.32 -18.91 26.49
CA VAL A 90 -25.97 -17.51 26.82
C VAL A 90 -26.92 -16.50 26.14
N GLU A 91 -27.65 -16.92 25.10
CA GLU A 91 -28.69 -16.10 24.41
C GLU A 91 -28.18 -14.72 23.92
N LEU A 92 -27.01 -14.68 23.30
CA LEU A 92 -26.45 -13.51 22.66
C LEU A 92 -27.24 -13.13 21.39
N SER A 93 -27.53 -11.84 21.23
CA SER A 93 -28.24 -11.31 20.05
C SER A 93 -27.32 -11.17 18.83
N GLU A 94 -27.91 -11.21 17.63
CA GLU A 94 -27.17 -10.96 16.38
C GLU A 94 -26.56 -9.55 16.35
N GLU A 95 -27.22 -8.57 16.99
CA GLU A 95 -26.72 -7.20 17.17
C GLU A 95 -25.41 -7.16 17.96
N PHE A 96 -25.30 -7.97 19.02
CA PHE A 96 -24.07 -8.08 19.79
C PHE A 96 -22.92 -8.64 18.93
N LEU A 97 -23.20 -9.63 18.08
CA LEU A 97 -22.20 -10.16 17.16
C LEU A 97 -21.74 -9.11 16.13
N LYS A 98 -22.66 -8.31 15.59
CA LYS A 98 -22.34 -7.21 14.66
C LYS A 98 -21.44 -6.17 15.34
N TRP A 99 -21.81 -5.76 16.55
CA TRP A 99 -20.99 -4.84 17.36
C TRP A 99 -19.61 -5.42 17.65
N LEU A 100 -19.54 -6.68 18.09
CA LEU A 100 -18.28 -7.35 18.41
C LEU A 100 -17.35 -7.45 17.21
N ILE A 101 -17.91 -7.79 16.03
CA ILE A 101 -17.14 -7.81 14.78
C ILE A 101 -16.58 -6.41 14.51
N LEU A 102 -17.42 -5.38 14.49
CA LEU A 102 -16.99 -3.99 14.22
C LEU A 102 -15.94 -3.49 15.21
N GLU A 103 -16.12 -3.75 16.50
CA GLU A 103 -15.20 -3.33 17.56
C GLU A 103 -13.83 -4.01 17.43
N SER A 104 -13.83 -5.29 17.03
CA SER A 104 -12.60 -6.06 16.83
C SER A 104 -11.80 -5.70 15.57
N LEU A 105 -12.38 -4.90 14.66
CA LEU A 105 -11.70 -4.54 13.42
C LEU A 105 -10.50 -3.61 13.67
N PRO A 106 -9.39 -3.78 12.93
CA PRO A 106 -8.24 -2.88 13.00
C PRO A 106 -8.60 -1.42 12.71
N ALA A 107 -7.74 -0.49 13.13
CA ALA A 107 -7.93 0.96 12.92
C ALA A 107 -8.04 1.36 11.43
N SER A 108 -7.48 0.56 10.52
CA SER A 108 -7.64 0.73 9.06
C SER A 108 -9.12 0.65 8.60
N PHE A 109 -10.02 0.17 9.45
CA PHE A 109 -11.46 0.07 9.19
C PHE A 109 -12.30 1.16 9.86
N ASP A 110 -11.71 2.16 10.52
CA ASP A 110 -12.46 3.17 11.27
C ASP A 110 -13.43 3.98 10.38
N ALA A 111 -13.06 4.24 9.11
CA ALA A 111 -13.94 4.86 8.13
C ALA A 111 -15.22 4.03 7.88
N MET A 112 -15.12 2.71 7.89
CA MET A 112 -16.27 1.82 7.79
C MET A 112 -17.12 1.85 9.06
N LYS A 113 -16.50 1.85 10.25
CA LYS A 113 -17.23 1.98 11.52
C LYS A 113 -18.07 3.25 11.54
N LEU A 114 -17.48 4.37 11.10
CA LEU A 114 -18.19 5.65 10.94
C LEU A 114 -19.34 5.56 9.94
N THR A 115 -19.14 4.86 8.82
CA THR A 115 -20.18 4.68 7.78
C THR A 115 -21.34 3.82 8.29
N TYR A 116 -21.04 2.75 9.04
CA TYR A 116 -22.04 1.91 9.71
C TYR A 116 -22.88 2.73 10.70
N ASN A 117 -22.22 3.47 11.60
CA ASN A 117 -22.87 4.31 12.61
C ASN A 117 -23.71 5.45 12.01
N ALA A 118 -23.28 6.00 10.87
CA ALA A 118 -24.01 7.05 10.16
C ALA A 118 -25.17 6.49 9.31
N SER A 119 -25.13 5.20 8.96
CA SER A 119 -26.17 4.59 8.14
C SER A 119 -27.43 4.34 8.97
N LYS A 120 -28.57 4.85 8.50
CA LYS A 120 -29.89 4.60 9.13
C LYS A 120 -30.49 3.24 8.76
N LYS A 121 -29.80 2.45 7.94
CA LYS A 121 -30.22 1.12 7.50
C LYS A 121 -29.59 0.11 8.45
N GLU A 122 -30.38 -0.81 9.00
CA GLU A 122 -29.84 -1.96 9.72
C GLU A 122 -29.12 -2.89 8.74
N TRP A 123 -27.83 -3.10 8.94
CA TRP A 123 -27.09 -4.09 8.15
C TRP A 123 -27.35 -5.47 8.72
N THR A 124 -27.66 -6.42 7.86
CA THR A 124 -27.67 -7.84 8.22
C THR A 124 -26.24 -8.32 8.50
N LEU A 125 -26.08 -9.40 9.27
CA LEU A 125 -24.75 -9.97 9.54
C LEU A 125 -24.04 -10.40 8.24
N GLU A 126 -24.80 -10.84 7.24
CA GLU A 126 -24.30 -11.19 5.90
C GLU A 126 -23.79 -9.97 5.14
N GLU A 127 -24.57 -8.88 5.13
CA GLU A 127 -24.13 -7.60 4.54
C GLU A 127 -22.90 -7.05 5.25
N LEU A 128 -22.86 -7.07 6.59
CA LEU A 128 -21.70 -6.62 7.36
C LEU A 128 -20.45 -7.45 7.01
N THR A 129 -20.57 -8.77 6.98
CA THR A 129 -19.45 -9.65 6.62
C THR A 129 -18.98 -9.37 5.19
N SER A 130 -19.92 -9.19 4.26
CA SER A 130 -19.63 -8.88 2.86
C SER A 130 -18.92 -7.52 2.72
N ILE A 131 -19.43 -6.49 3.40
CA ILE A 131 -18.86 -5.13 3.36
C ILE A 131 -17.49 -5.11 4.03
N VAL A 132 -17.28 -5.83 5.14
CA VAL A 132 -15.96 -5.95 5.76
C VAL A 132 -14.95 -6.53 4.78
N VAL A 133 -15.30 -7.66 4.16
CA VAL A 133 -14.46 -8.32 3.15
C VAL A 133 -14.26 -7.43 1.91
N GLN A 134 -15.27 -6.68 1.46
CA GLN A 134 -15.19 -5.81 0.27
C GLN A 134 -14.43 -4.50 0.51
N HIS A 135 -14.60 -3.87 1.65
CA HIS A 135 -13.88 -2.64 2.02
C HIS A 135 -12.40 -2.93 2.21
N GLU A 136 -12.06 -4.08 2.77
CA GLU A 136 -10.68 -4.57 2.84
C GLU A 136 -10.03 -4.72 1.46
N VAL A 137 -10.81 -5.18 0.47
CA VAL A 137 -10.38 -5.20 -0.94
C VAL A 137 -10.27 -3.78 -1.52
N SER A 138 -11.17 -2.87 -1.12
CA SER A 138 -11.30 -1.52 -1.70
C SER A 138 -10.34 -0.48 -1.11
N LEU A 139 -9.86 -0.66 0.12
CA LEU A 139 -8.81 0.14 0.77
C LEU A 139 -7.48 0.14 -0.01
N LYS A 140 -7.37 -0.73 -1.02
CA LYS A 140 -6.20 -0.87 -1.88
C LYS A 140 -6.35 -0.18 -3.22
N LYS A 141 -7.59 0.11 -3.67
CA LYS A 141 -7.86 0.83 -4.93
C LYS A 141 -7.68 2.34 -4.77
N ASN A 142 -8.03 2.90 -3.62
CA ASN A 142 -7.83 4.31 -3.32
C ASN A 142 -6.33 4.63 -3.12
N GLU A 143 -5.52 3.77 -2.50
CA GLU A 143 -4.06 3.97 -2.42
C GLU A 143 -3.39 3.99 -3.81
N THR A 144 -3.81 3.10 -4.73
CA THR A 144 -3.28 3.09 -6.11
C THR A 144 -3.76 4.29 -6.95
N HIS A 145 -4.94 4.84 -6.67
CA HIS A 145 -5.42 6.06 -7.32
C HIS A 145 -4.87 7.36 -6.71
N SER A 146 -4.49 7.38 -5.43
CA SER A 146 -3.90 8.56 -4.78
C SER A 146 -2.49 8.88 -5.30
N ILE A 147 -1.74 7.89 -5.82
CA ILE A 147 -0.44 8.11 -6.47
C ILE A 147 -0.62 8.68 -7.89
N ALA A 148 -1.80 8.51 -8.51
CA ALA A 148 -2.04 8.87 -9.92
C ALA A 148 -2.47 10.33 -10.16
N PHE A 149 -2.58 11.18 -9.12
CA PHE A 149 -3.12 12.54 -9.25
C PHE A 149 -2.13 13.70 -8.98
N VAL A 150 -0.82 13.48 -9.13
CA VAL A 150 0.12 14.60 -9.30
C VAL A 150 1.07 14.32 -10.46
N THR A 151 0.56 14.47 -11.68
CA THR A 151 1.28 15.05 -12.82
C THR A 151 0.28 15.14 -13.97
N ASP A 152 -0.33 16.29 -14.18
CA ASP A 152 -0.32 16.96 -15.48
C ASP A 152 -1.04 18.33 -15.37
N HIS A 153 -0.25 19.39 -15.41
CA HIS A 153 -0.71 20.63 -16.04
C HIS A 153 0.46 21.18 -16.86
N GLY A 154 0.71 20.54 -18.01
CA GLY A 154 1.43 21.17 -19.10
C GLY A 154 0.55 22.19 -19.82
N SER A 155 0.96 23.46 -19.85
CA SER A 155 0.95 24.25 -21.10
C SER A 155 1.77 25.56 -20.98
N ASN A 156 3.02 25.44 -21.40
CA ASN A 156 3.60 26.17 -22.54
C ASN A 156 3.36 27.71 -22.64
N MET A 157 4.38 28.51 -22.30
CA MET A 157 4.62 29.81 -22.93
C MET A 157 6.12 30.05 -23.21
N LYS A 158 6.45 29.94 -24.51
CA LYS A 158 7.43 30.71 -25.29
C LYS A 158 8.92 30.70 -24.88
N LYS A 159 9.68 29.99 -25.72
CA LYS A 159 11.14 30.12 -25.94
C LYS A 159 11.57 31.60 -26.13
N LYS A 160 12.63 32.02 -25.43
CA LYS A 160 13.54 33.11 -25.85
C LYS A 160 14.96 32.56 -25.98
N PRO A 161 15.71 32.87 -27.06
CA PRO A 161 17.04 32.34 -27.29
C PRO A 161 18.11 33.05 -26.44
N PRO A 162 19.29 32.42 -26.22
CA PRO A 162 20.39 33.06 -25.51
C PRO A 162 21.04 34.12 -26.41
N HIS A 163 21.20 35.33 -25.87
CA HIS A 163 21.93 36.41 -26.50
C HIS A 163 23.39 36.00 -26.67
N LYS A 164 23.84 35.83 -27.92
CA LYS A 164 25.26 35.84 -28.27
C LYS A 164 25.76 37.27 -28.12
N ASN A 165 26.78 37.50 -27.28
CA ASN A 165 27.58 38.71 -27.33
C ASN A 165 28.88 38.38 -28.07
N SER A 166 28.90 38.67 -29.37
CA SER A 166 30.10 38.73 -30.19
C SER A 166 30.60 40.18 -30.20
N GLY A 167 31.69 40.45 -29.49
CA GLY A 167 32.43 41.70 -29.58
C GLY A 167 33.93 41.38 -29.68
N GLY A 168 34.42 41.33 -30.91
CA GLY A 168 35.82 41.04 -31.21
C GLY A 168 36.75 42.23 -31.07
N SER A 169 38.01 41.89 -30.75
CA SER A 169 39.27 42.59 -31.05
C SER A 169 39.57 43.93 -30.36
N LYS A 170 40.63 43.95 -29.54
CA LYS A 170 41.93 44.52 -29.97
C LYS A 170 43.04 44.20 -28.97
N GLN A 171 43.98 43.39 -29.45
CA GLN A 171 45.29 43.10 -28.89
C GLN A 171 46.14 44.37 -28.99
N PHE A 172 46.46 45.02 -27.87
CA PHE A 172 47.46 46.09 -27.84
C PHE A 172 48.84 45.49 -27.62
N LYS A 173 49.59 45.42 -28.71
CA LYS A 173 51.03 45.16 -28.74
C LYS A 173 51.74 46.47 -28.38
N ARG A 174 52.43 46.54 -27.25
CA ARG A 174 53.46 47.57 -27.01
C ARG A 174 54.80 46.86 -26.89
N ARG A 175 55.66 47.06 -27.89
CA ARG A 175 57.09 46.74 -27.86
C ARG A 175 57.84 48.01 -28.29
N GLY A 176 58.91 48.31 -27.55
CA GLY A 176 59.90 49.36 -27.81
C GLY A 176 59.70 50.61 -26.95
N ASN A 177 60.72 51.21 -26.34
CA ASN A 177 62.15 50.87 -26.26
C ASN A 177 62.80 51.82 -25.23
N SER A 178 64.05 51.53 -24.87
CA SER A 178 65.16 52.47 -24.60
C SER A 178 65.75 52.48 -23.18
N SER A 179 66.96 51.90 -23.11
CA SER A 179 68.21 52.49 -22.60
C SER A 179 68.29 52.94 -21.14
N GLN A 180 69.08 52.22 -20.34
CA GLN A 180 70.43 52.66 -19.95
C GLN A 180 71.28 51.46 -19.53
#